data_AF-A0A3D6CEI6-F1
#
_entry.id   AF-A0A3D6CEI6-F1
#
_cell.length_a   1.000
_cell.length_b   1.000
_cell.length_c   1.000
_cell.angle_alpha   90.00
_cell.angle_beta   90.00
_cell.angle_gamma   90.00
#
_symmetry.space_group_name_H-M   'P 1'
#
loop_
_entity.id
_entity.type
_entity.pdbx_description
1 polymer ?
#
loop_
_entity_poly.entity_id
_entity_poly.type
_entity_poly.pdbx_seq_one_letter_code
_entity_poly.pdbx_strand_id
1 'polypeptide(L)'
;MKQVLIIFLSICCAGYFSHAQLVNHGASITIMPGALVFVSGDVENINGGTISNDGRLEVQGSFTNSANYTSATSEDSLILSGSGNVLLNGGSSVLNIVQVNKSSNTNTVTLSGSTTIGSKLIYQSGTLSTNPSSAFTLNANISVPFEFSPGREIIGKVQRTGWAHGADVVFHQPNMRIASSNGTAPSAITVSMLPQSAGGDPSLPEREVKRAYQITRTGGSGFESSVSFAYLDTELNNNLEPNLVTWHLSNNEWNGFSGSITREPNANFVRVSGISTAALDNEWKLADPVYSMNTTAILRGAWNGTNMNTNLRNAGVIPLNQPYNTTPYNYAGLESVASIPANVVDWVLVEFRKPLSGLASDAVSSSIIGRKAGFLLNNGNVVETDGITPISVSLQKQGAGFMVIRHRNHLAVMSNSLPSNETGSYSNDFRVLANAYKPSGAASDPLLQLNAGGQYGMWSGDANRNGIVNATDISAIRLAIAGSVSGYQFTDVNLSNSINATDISLTRTSIAASASGGTPARGTETVQTNLPDPVITE
;
A
#
# COMPACT_ATOMS: atom_id res chain seq x y z
N MET A 1 -30.98 75.85 29.68
CA MET A 1 -32.34 75.38 29.37
C MET A 1 -32.23 74.29 28.31
N LYS A 2 -32.66 73.08 28.68
CA LYS A 2 -33.01 71.87 27.89
C LYS A 2 -32.07 71.39 26.76
N GLN A 3 -31.44 70.25 27.06
CA GLN A 3 -30.67 69.38 26.17
C GLN A 3 -31.56 68.68 25.14
N VAL A 4 -30.97 68.45 23.97
CA VAL A 4 -31.51 67.70 22.83
C VAL A 4 -31.46 66.20 23.12
N LEU A 5 -32.59 65.51 22.96
CA LEU A 5 -32.69 64.05 22.96
C LEU A 5 -32.93 63.59 21.52
N ILE A 6 -31.90 63.04 20.87
CA ILE A 6 -32.03 62.30 19.60
C ILE A 6 -32.13 60.82 19.98
N ILE A 7 -33.30 60.23 19.75
CA ILE A 7 -33.50 58.78 19.86
C ILE A 7 -33.10 58.17 18.51
N PHE A 8 -31.98 57.46 18.48
CA PHE A 8 -31.66 56.53 17.41
C PHE A 8 -32.53 55.27 17.58
N LEU A 9 -33.53 55.11 16.72
CA LEU A 9 -34.19 53.81 16.55
C LEU A 9 -33.29 52.97 15.63
N SER A 10 -32.43 52.15 16.22
CA SER A 10 -31.62 51.17 15.50
C SER A 10 -32.55 50.07 14.98
N ILE A 11 -33.01 50.20 13.73
CA ILE A 11 -33.58 49.08 12.99
C ILE A 11 -32.40 48.18 12.61
N CYS A 12 -32.20 47.10 13.35
CA CYS A 12 -31.43 45.96 12.85
C CYS A 12 -32.20 45.35 11.66
N CYS A 13 -32.02 45.91 10.47
CA CYS A 13 -32.29 45.20 9.23
C CYS A 13 -31.21 44.12 9.08
N ALA A 14 -31.37 43.00 9.79
CA ALA A 14 -30.84 41.74 9.28
C ALA A 14 -31.57 41.51 7.96
N GLY A 15 -30.89 41.78 6.84
CA GLY A 15 -31.43 41.51 5.51
C GLY A 15 -31.72 40.03 5.40
N TYR A 16 -32.98 39.63 5.61
CA TYR A 16 -33.48 38.35 5.17
C TYR A 16 -33.49 38.40 3.64
N PHE A 17 -32.40 37.96 3.01
CA PHE A 17 -32.41 37.65 1.60
C PHE A 17 -33.26 36.38 1.42
N SER A 18 -34.56 36.53 1.20
CA SER A 18 -35.39 35.45 0.71
C SER A 18 -35.03 35.21 -0.75
N HIS A 19 -34.31 34.12 -1.04
CA HIS A 19 -34.11 33.70 -2.43
C HIS A 19 -35.44 33.24 -3.02
N ALA A 20 -35.70 33.57 -4.29
CA ALA A 20 -36.88 33.08 -4.99
C ALA A 20 -36.77 31.56 -5.16
N GLN A 21 -37.67 30.81 -4.51
CA GLN A 21 -37.81 29.36 -4.61
C GLN A 21 -38.93 29.00 -5.61
N LEU A 22 -38.84 27.82 -6.22
CA LEU A 22 -39.90 27.22 -7.03
C LEU A 22 -40.39 25.94 -6.36
N VAL A 23 -41.64 25.93 -5.91
CA VAL A 23 -42.28 24.74 -5.33
C VAL A 23 -43.42 24.30 -6.25
N ASN A 24 -43.22 23.19 -6.96
CA ASN A 24 -44.25 22.52 -7.73
C ASN A 24 -44.92 21.43 -6.88
N HIS A 25 -46.11 21.73 -6.38
CA HIS A 25 -46.88 20.85 -5.51
C HIS A 25 -48.11 20.31 -6.26
N GLY A 26 -47.87 19.39 -7.21
CA GLY A 26 -48.95 18.74 -7.97
C GLY A 26 -49.33 19.38 -9.32
N ALA A 27 -48.68 20.49 -9.73
CA ALA A 27 -48.95 21.11 -11.03
C ALA A 27 -48.06 20.51 -12.14
N SER A 28 -48.40 20.82 -13.40
CA SER A 28 -47.56 20.55 -14.56
C SER A 28 -46.87 21.83 -15.01
N ILE A 29 -45.53 21.82 -15.00
CA ILE A 29 -44.67 22.90 -15.50
C ILE A 29 -43.98 22.37 -16.75
N THR A 30 -44.03 23.12 -17.84
CA THR A 30 -43.33 22.79 -19.10
C THR A 30 -42.30 23.87 -19.42
N ILE A 31 -41.04 23.47 -19.57
CA ILE A 31 -39.94 24.32 -20.01
C ILE A 31 -39.66 23.93 -21.46
N MET A 32 -40.01 24.80 -22.40
CA MET A 32 -39.89 24.53 -23.84
C MET A 32 -38.43 24.56 -24.33
N PRO A 33 -38.14 23.93 -25.49
CA PRO A 33 -36.83 24.07 -26.14
C PRO A 33 -36.38 25.53 -26.25
N GLY A 34 -35.14 25.79 -25.85
CA GLY A 34 -34.54 27.13 -25.86
C GLY A 34 -34.96 28.04 -24.69
N ALA A 35 -35.93 27.65 -23.86
CA ALA A 35 -36.32 28.42 -22.68
C ALA A 35 -35.31 28.25 -21.53
N LEU A 36 -35.19 29.30 -20.69
CA LEU A 36 -34.46 29.27 -19.43
C LEU A 36 -35.42 29.60 -18.29
N VAL A 37 -35.54 28.69 -17.33
CA VAL A 37 -36.09 28.97 -16.01
C VAL A 37 -34.93 29.10 -15.04
N PHE A 38 -34.77 30.28 -14.46
CA PHE A 38 -33.73 30.56 -13.47
C PHE A 38 -34.36 30.69 -12.08
N VAL A 39 -33.82 29.95 -11.12
CA VAL A 39 -34.28 29.93 -9.72
C VAL A 39 -33.09 30.19 -8.80
N SER A 40 -33.10 31.36 -8.14
CA SER A 40 -32.02 31.76 -7.23
C SER A 40 -32.01 30.97 -5.90
N GLY A 41 -33.12 30.34 -5.55
CA GLY A 41 -33.28 29.49 -4.36
C GLY A 41 -33.47 28.03 -4.74
N ASP A 42 -34.18 27.30 -3.88
CA ASP A 42 -34.46 25.88 -4.07
C ASP A 42 -35.57 25.63 -5.12
N VAL A 43 -35.49 24.48 -5.76
CA VAL A 43 -36.55 23.90 -6.59
C VAL A 43 -37.03 22.61 -5.93
N GLU A 44 -38.32 22.53 -5.64
CA GLU A 44 -38.98 21.34 -5.11
C GLU A 44 -40.10 20.89 -6.05
N ASN A 45 -40.07 19.63 -6.49
CA ASN A 45 -41.16 19.01 -7.24
C ASN A 45 -41.72 17.83 -6.45
N ILE A 46 -42.94 17.97 -5.94
CA ILE A 46 -43.52 17.10 -4.92
C ILE A 46 -44.99 16.79 -5.21
N ASN A 47 -45.53 15.78 -4.51
CA ASN A 47 -46.97 15.47 -4.44
C ASN A 47 -47.65 15.36 -5.82
N GLY A 48 -47.04 14.59 -6.72
CA GLY A 48 -47.56 14.34 -8.07
C GLY A 48 -47.26 15.44 -9.09
N GLY A 49 -46.46 16.45 -8.72
CA GLY A 49 -46.01 17.49 -9.65
C GLY A 49 -45.24 16.90 -10.84
N THR A 50 -45.40 17.52 -12.00
CA THR A 50 -44.67 17.17 -13.22
C THR A 50 -43.88 18.37 -13.71
N ILE A 51 -42.56 18.22 -13.83
CA ILE A 51 -41.70 19.16 -14.58
C ILE A 51 -41.33 18.46 -15.88
N SER A 52 -41.85 18.96 -17.00
CA SER A 52 -41.43 18.55 -18.34
C SER A 52 -40.41 19.57 -18.83
N ASN A 53 -39.12 19.20 -18.80
CA ASN A 53 -38.03 20.07 -19.23
C ASN A 53 -37.52 19.63 -20.60
N ASP A 54 -37.54 20.54 -21.57
CA ASP A 54 -36.85 20.42 -22.86
C ASP A 54 -35.94 21.63 -23.11
N GLY A 55 -35.79 22.51 -22.11
CA GLY A 55 -34.92 23.67 -22.14
C GLY A 55 -33.91 23.63 -21.00
N ARG A 56 -33.71 24.75 -20.33
CA ARG A 56 -32.74 24.90 -19.23
C ARG A 56 -33.46 25.28 -17.94
N LEU A 57 -33.21 24.49 -16.89
CA LEU A 57 -33.56 24.81 -15.51
C LEU A 57 -32.28 25.09 -14.74
N GLU A 58 -32.01 26.35 -14.44
CA GLU A 58 -30.86 26.78 -13.66
C GLU A 58 -31.28 27.05 -12.21
N VAL A 59 -30.60 26.42 -11.26
CA VAL A 59 -30.91 26.43 -9.84
C VAL A 59 -29.65 26.78 -9.05
N GLN A 60 -29.75 27.83 -8.22
CA GLN A 60 -28.66 28.22 -7.32
C GLN A 60 -28.77 27.61 -5.92
N GLY A 61 -29.98 27.26 -5.49
CA GLY A 61 -30.25 26.48 -4.29
C GLY A 61 -30.22 24.97 -4.55
N SER A 62 -30.90 24.22 -3.68
CA SER A 62 -31.06 22.77 -3.78
C SER A 62 -32.13 22.39 -4.81
N PHE A 63 -31.92 21.28 -5.50
CA PHE A 63 -32.93 20.68 -6.39
C PHE A 63 -33.42 19.37 -5.80
N THR A 64 -34.72 19.28 -5.51
CA THR A 64 -35.37 18.08 -4.99
C THR A 64 -36.55 17.68 -5.87
N ASN A 65 -36.42 16.55 -6.56
CA ASN A 65 -37.50 15.94 -7.33
C ASN A 65 -37.97 14.65 -6.64
N SER A 66 -39.14 14.71 -6.00
CA SER A 66 -39.83 13.56 -5.41
C SER A 66 -41.10 13.17 -6.20
N ALA A 67 -41.27 13.74 -7.39
CA ALA A 67 -42.39 13.49 -8.29
C ALA A 67 -41.87 13.26 -9.72
N ASN A 68 -42.62 13.67 -10.76
CA ASN A 68 -42.26 13.38 -12.15
C ASN A 68 -41.35 14.46 -12.73
N TYR A 69 -40.22 14.05 -13.28
CA TYR A 69 -39.41 14.88 -14.16
C TYR A 69 -39.27 14.17 -15.51
N THR A 70 -39.68 14.84 -16.58
CA THR A 70 -39.71 14.25 -17.92
C THR A 70 -39.10 15.20 -18.94
N SER A 71 -38.70 14.64 -20.07
CA SER A 71 -38.22 15.38 -21.22
C SER A 71 -38.71 14.67 -22.48
N ALA A 72 -39.17 15.42 -23.48
CA ALA A 72 -39.54 14.85 -24.79
C ALA A 72 -38.32 14.82 -25.73
N THR A 73 -37.33 15.66 -25.46
CA THR A 73 -36.05 15.73 -26.14
C THR A 73 -34.96 15.09 -25.27
N SER A 74 -33.72 15.02 -25.77
CA SER A 74 -32.56 14.66 -24.96
C SER A 74 -31.72 15.89 -24.57
N GLU A 75 -32.29 17.09 -24.71
CA GLU A 75 -31.59 18.37 -24.56
C GLU A 75 -31.88 19.09 -23.24
N ASP A 76 -32.70 18.50 -22.37
CA ASP A 76 -33.02 19.10 -21.07
C ASP A 76 -31.77 19.26 -20.22
N SER A 77 -31.60 20.46 -19.64
CA SER A 77 -30.47 20.77 -18.78
C SER A 77 -30.93 21.22 -17.40
N LEU A 78 -30.49 20.50 -16.37
CA LEU A 78 -30.45 20.98 -15.00
C LEU A 78 -29.05 21.57 -14.72
N ILE A 79 -28.99 22.86 -14.41
CA ILE A 79 -27.75 23.58 -14.14
C ILE A 79 -27.72 23.97 -12.67
N LEU A 80 -26.76 23.42 -11.93
CA LEU A 80 -26.50 23.78 -10.54
C LEU A 80 -25.40 24.85 -10.50
N SER A 81 -25.80 26.10 -10.26
CA SER A 81 -24.92 27.28 -10.34
C SER A 81 -24.89 28.07 -9.03
N GLY A 82 -24.27 29.26 -9.04
CA GLY A 82 -24.22 30.14 -7.88
C GLY A 82 -23.28 29.66 -6.77
N SER A 83 -23.31 30.36 -5.63
CA SER A 83 -22.50 30.05 -4.45
C SER A 83 -23.17 29.04 -3.52
N GLY A 84 -22.46 28.65 -2.46
CA GLY A 84 -23.02 27.88 -1.35
C GLY A 84 -23.15 26.38 -1.62
N ASN A 85 -23.36 25.63 -0.53
CA ASN A 85 -23.54 24.19 -0.58
C ASN A 85 -25.02 23.88 -0.83
N VAL A 86 -25.30 22.96 -1.74
CA VAL A 86 -26.65 22.62 -2.18
C VAL A 86 -26.85 21.12 -2.23
N LEU A 87 -28.11 20.70 -2.16
CA LEU A 87 -28.50 19.31 -2.33
C LEU A 87 -29.02 19.03 -3.73
N LEU A 88 -28.75 17.82 -4.22
CA LEU A 88 -29.31 17.30 -5.47
C LEU A 88 -30.02 15.97 -5.20
N ASN A 89 -31.31 15.92 -5.50
CA ASN A 89 -32.09 14.70 -5.54
C ASN A 89 -32.90 14.67 -6.84
N GLY A 90 -32.46 13.86 -7.81
CA GLY A 90 -33.16 13.65 -9.08
C GLY A 90 -34.41 12.76 -8.97
N GLY A 91 -34.62 12.09 -7.82
CA GLY A 91 -35.68 11.11 -7.63
C GLY A 91 -35.51 9.88 -8.53
N SER A 92 -36.63 9.26 -8.90
CA SER A 92 -36.66 8.12 -9.82
C SER A 92 -36.55 8.52 -11.30
N SER A 93 -36.51 9.82 -11.60
CA SER A 93 -36.51 10.35 -12.96
C SER A 93 -35.10 10.36 -13.57
N VAL A 94 -35.04 10.45 -14.89
CA VAL A 94 -33.79 10.65 -15.63
C VAL A 94 -33.66 12.13 -15.95
N LEU A 95 -32.53 12.74 -15.57
CA LEU A 95 -32.15 14.10 -15.96
C LEU A 95 -31.22 13.98 -17.17
N ASN A 96 -31.54 14.52 -18.35
CA ASN A 96 -30.69 14.26 -19.52
C ASN A 96 -29.32 14.93 -19.39
N ILE A 97 -29.27 16.24 -19.16
CA ILE A 97 -28.02 16.99 -19.00
C ILE A 97 -27.96 17.56 -17.59
N VAL A 98 -26.97 17.13 -16.80
CA VAL A 98 -26.69 17.74 -15.49
C VAL A 98 -25.39 18.53 -15.60
N GLN A 99 -25.46 19.82 -15.30
CA GLN A 99 -24.30 20.69 -15.26
C GLN A 99 -24.02 21.15 -13.83
N VAL A 100 -22.79 20.93 -13.35
CA VAL A 100 -22.30 21.44 -12.07
C VAL A 100 -21.32 22.57 -12.34
N ASN A 101 -21.75 23.79 -12.07
CA ASN A 101 -21.02 25.02 -12.37
C ASN A 101 -21.15 26.03 -11.21
N LYS A 102 -20.65 25.66 -10.04
CA LYS A 102 -20.68 26.52 -8.85
C LYS A 102 -19.66 27.66 -8.98
N SER A 103 -19.88 28.76 -8.26
CA SER A 103 -19.00 29.94 -8.33
C SER A 103 -17.63 29.74 -7.65
N SER A 104 -17.47 28.70 -6.83
CA SER A 104 -16.21 28.33 -6.18
C SER A 104 -16.07 26.81 -6.05
N ASN A 105 -14.83 26.31 -6.09
CA ASN A 105 -14.51 24.90 -5.84
C ASN A 105 -14.82 24.43 -4.41
N THR A 106 -14.95 25.36 -3.46
CA THR A 106 -15.37 25.07 -2.08
C THR A 106 -16.89 24.89 -1.95
N ASN A 107 -17.67 25.20 -2.99
CA ASN A 107 -19.11 25.01 -2.99
C ASN A 107 -19.45 23.60 -3.44
N THR A 108 -20.21 22.90 -2.60
CA THR A 108 -20.49 21.48 -2.78
C THR A 108 -21.91 21.25 -3.25
N VAL A 109 -22.06 20.46 -4.30
CA VAL A 109 -23.30 19.76 -4.65
C VAL A 109 -23.24 18.38 -4.01
N THR A 110 -24.13 18.11 -3.05
CA THR A 110 -24.20 16.82 -2.37
C THR A 110 -25.48 16.10 -2.78
N LEU A 111 -25.38 14.84 -3.19
CA LEU A 111 -26.57 14.04 -3.44
C LEU A 111 -27.34 13.79 -2.12
N SER A 112 -28.63 14.10 -2.13
CA SER A 112 -29.60 13.71 -1.09
C SER A 112 -30.52 12.57 -1.56
N GLY A 113 -30.33 12.10 -2.78
CA GLY A 113 -30.93 10.90 -3.36
C GLY A 113 -30.10 10.42 -4.56
N SER A 114 -30.18 9.13 -4.91
CA SER A 114 -29.54 8.63 -6.13
C SER A 114 -30.10 9.36 -7.35
N THR A 115 -29.24 9.72 -8.30
CA THR A 115 -29.59 10.56 -9.45
C THR A 115 -29.13 9.89 -10.74
N THR A 116 -30.01 9.82 -11.74
CA THR A 116 -29.73 9.18 -13.03
C THR A 116 -29.58 10.21 -14.14
N ILE A 117 -28.47 10.14 -14.88
CA ILE A 117 -28.15 11.00 -16.00
C ILE A 117 -28.39 10.27 -17.32
N GLY A 118 -29.17 10.88 -18.22
CA GLY A 118 -29.61 10.26 -19.48
C GLY A 118 -28.72 10.57 -20.69
N SER A 119 -28.12 11.76 -20.75
CA SER A 119 -27.43 12.24 -21.96
C SER A 119 -26.02 12.75 -21.71
N LYS A 120 -25.79 13.59 -20.69
CA LYS A 120 -24.45 14.14 -20.42
C LYS A 120 -24.28 14.67 -18.99
N LEU A 121 -23.11 14.44 -18.39
CA LEU A 121 -22.64 15.20 -17.23
C LEU A 121 -21.65 16.26 -17.69
N ILE A 122 -21.84 17.52 -17.30
CA ILE A 122 -20.90 18.62 -17.53
C ILE A 122 -20.42 19.13 -16.17
N TYR A 123 -19.20 18.77 -15.77
CA TYR A 123 -18.64 19.16 -14.47
C TYR A 123 -17.55 20.21 -14.62
N GLN A 124 -17.92 21.48 -14.39
CA GLN A 124 -17.08 22.64 -14.63
C GLN A 124 -16.38 23.17 -13.36
N SER A 125 -17.14 23.33 -12.27
CA SER A 125 -16.65 23.98 -11.04
C SER A 125 -17.45 23.53 -9.82
N GLY A 126 -16.86 23.64 -8.63
CA GLY A 126 -17.44 23.13 -7.38
C GLY A 126 -16.97 21.72 -7.03
N THR A 127 -17.47 21.20 -5.91
CA THR A 127 -17.29 19.81 -5.48
C THR A 127 -18.59 19.04 -5.71
N LEU A 128 -18.54 17.90 -6.40
CA LEU A 128 -19.70 17.01 -6.58
C LEU A 128 -19.50 15.75 -5.72
N SER A 129 -20.38 15.57 -4.74
CA SER A 129 -20.33 14.46 -3.80
C SER A 129 -21.60 13.64 -3.87
N THR A 130 -21.48 12.32 -3.96
CA THR A 130 -22.63 11.41 -3.84
C THR A 130 -22.94 11.05 -2.39
N ASN A 131 -22.44 11.85 -1.43
CA ASN A 131 -22.60 11.65 0.00
C ASN A 131 -22.06 10.27 0.46
N PRO A 132 -20.73 10.10 0.61
CA PRO A 132 -20.09 8.82 0.90
C PRO A 132 -20.64 8.03 2.09
N SER A 133 -21.18 8.72 3.11
CA SER A 133 -21.82 8.08 4.27
C SER A 133 -23.19 7.47 3.96
N SER A 134 -23.75 7.75 2.78
CA SER A 134 -25.03 7.25 2.29
C SER A 134 -24.85 6.21 1.16
N ALA A 135 -25.95 5.57 0.78
CA ALA A 135 -25.99 4.61 -0.33
C ALA A 135 -26.22 5.27 -1.70
N PHE A 136 -26.22 6.61 -1.79
CA PHE A 136 -26.55 7.31 -3.02
C PHE A 136 -25.49 7.12 -4.10
N THR A 137 -25.98 7.06 -5.33
CA THR A 137 -25.19 6.81 -6.54
C THR A 137 -25.51 7.84 -7.60
N LEU A 138 -24.49 8.25 -8.35
CA LEU A 138 -24.68 8.90 -9.63
C LEU A 138 -24.70 7.83 -10.73
N ASN A 139 -25.84 7.66 -11.37
CA ASN A 139 -26.09 6.58 -12.32
C ASN A 139 -26.07 7.12 -13.76
N ALA A 140 -25.46 6.38 -14.67
CA ALA A 140 -25.49 6.69 -16.10
C ALA A 140 -25.23 5.42 -16.93
N ASN A 141 -25.76 5.34 -18.15
CA ASN A 141 -25.36 4.29 -19.09
C ASN A 141 -23.91 4.51 -19.57
N ILE A 142 -23.16 3.46 -19.94
CA ILE A 142 -21.78 3.62 -20.44
C ILE A 142 -21.66 4.56 -21.65
N SER A 143 -22.73 4.72 -22.44
CA SER A 143 -22.79 5.65 -23.59
C SER A 143 -22.88 7.12 -23.21
N VAL A 144 -23.24 7.45 -21.96
CA VAL A 144 -23.42 8.83 -21.49
C VAL A 144 -22.05 9.46 -21.19
N PRO A 145 -21.58 10.45 -21.97
CA PRO A 145 -20.31 11.12 -21.71
C PRO A 145 -20.33 11.91 -20.39
N PHE A 146 -19.22 11.81 -19.66
CA PHE A 146 -18.91 12.69 -18.53
C PHE A 146 -17.78 13.64 -18.94
N GLU A 147 -18.06 14.94 -18.95
CA GLU A 147 -17.11 16.00 -19.30
C GLU A 147 -16.60 16.67 -18.02
N PHE A 148 -15.30 16.59 -17.78
CA PHE A 148 -14.64 17.17 -16.61
C PHE A 148 -13.76 18.33 -17.01
N SER A 149 -13.91 19.47 -16.33
CA SER A 149 -12.86 20.47 -16.32
C SER A 149 -11.61 19.97 -15.57
N PRO A 150 -10.41 20.53 -15.84
CA PRO A 150 -9.18 20.07 -15.20
C PRO A 150 -9.27 20.03 -13.66
N GLY A 151 -8.77 18.94 -13.07
CA GLY A 151 -8.74 18.75 -11.62
C GLY A 151 -10.10 18.60 -10.95
N ARG A 152 -11.16 18.27 -11.71
CA ARG A 152 -12.48 17.93 -11.15
C ARG A 152 -12.59 16.41 -10.98
N GLU A 153 -13.13 15.99 -9.84
CA GLU A 153 -13.47 14.60 -9.57
C GLU A 153 -14.77 14.49 -8.78
N ILE A 154 -15.56 13.45 -9.06
CA ILE A 154 -16.72 13.09 -8.25
C ILE A 154 -16.21 12.39 -6.99
N ILE A 155 -16.80 12.71 -5.84
CA ILE A 155 -16.51 12.05 -4.57
C ILE A 155 -17.64 11.06 -4.26
N GLY A 156 -17.31 9.82 -3.95
CA GLY A 156 -18.30 8.79 -3.59
C GLY A 156 -18.52 7.77 -4.72
N LYS A 157 -19.78 7.44 -5.02
CA LYS A 157 -20.18 6.28 -5.82
C LYS A 157 -20.75 6.68 -7.18
N VAL A 158 -20.13 6.19 -8.25
CA VAL A 158 -20.61 6.32 -9.63
C VAL A 158 -20.96 4.93 -10.16
N GLN A 159 -22.17 4.73 -10.66
CA GLN A 159 -22.60 3.50 -11.30
C GLN A 159 -22.77 3.70 -12.80
N ARG A 160 -22.16 2.81 -13.58
CA ARG A 160 -22.24 2.76 -15.04
C ARG A 160 -23.00 1.50 -15.46
N THR A 161 -24.13 1.66 -16.15
CA THR A 161 -25.02 0.57 -16.59
C THR A 161 -24.90 0.29 -18.09
N GLY A 162 -25.46 -0.83 -18.55
CA GLY A 162 -25.40 -1.24 -19.96
C GLY A 162 -23.98 -1.61 -20.40
N TRP A 163 -23.23 -2.22 -19.48
CA TRP A 163 -21.81 -2.50 -19.65
C TRP A 163 -21.53 -3.42 -20.84
N ALA A 164 -20.47 -3.11 -21.58
CA ALA A 164 -19.98 -3.89 -22.71
C ALA A 164 -18.45 -3.97 -22.65
N HIS A 165 -17.89 -5.07 -23.17
CA HIS A 165 -16.44 -5.27 -23.21
C HIS A 165 -15.74 -4.32 -24.19
N GLY A 166 -14.44 -4.12 -23.99
CA GLY A 166 -13.54 -3.46 -24.94
C GLY A 166 -13.13 -2.05 -24.55
N ALA A 167 -14.07 -1.10 -24.56
CA ALA A 167 -13.74 0.32 -24.36
C ALA A 167 -13.52 0.69 -22.88
N ASP A 168 -12.60 1.63 -22.63
CA ASP A 168 -12.46 2.27 -21.33
C ASP A 168 -13.72 3.10 -21.01
N VAL A 169 -14.32 2.86 -19.85
CA VAL A 169 -15.43 3.66 -19.32
C VAL A 169 -14.91 4.55 -18.20
N VAL A 170 -15.20 5.84 -18.29
CA VAL A 170 -14.82 6.86 -17.30
C VAL A 170 -15.85 6.90 -16.16
N PHE A 171 -15.37 7.02 -14.92
CA PHE A 171 -16.19 7.14 -13.71
C PHE A 171 -16.08 8.52 -13.04
N HIS A 172 -15.11 8.69 -12.13
CA HIS A 172 -15.06 9.85 -11.23
C HIS A 172 -14.31 11.04 -11.81
N GLN A 173 -13.36 10.78 -12.70
CA GLN A 173 -12.50 11.73 -13.36
C GLN A 173 -11.86 11.06 -14.58
N PRO A 174 -11.26 11.82 -15.54
CA PRO A 174 -10.78 11.25 -16.81
C PRO A 174 -9.82 10.06 -16.68
N ASN A 175 -9.05 9.98 -15.59
CA ASN A 175 -8.09 8.89 -15.37
C ASN A 175 -8.62 7.74 -14.52
N MET A 176 -9.83 7.83 -13.94
CA MET A 176 -10.50 6.70 -13.30
C MET A 176 -11.30 5.94 -14.36
N ARG A 177 -10.67 4.90 -14.92
CA ARG A 177 -11.17 4.16 -16.09
C ARG A 177 -11.20 2.67 -15.83
N ILE A 178 -12.24 2.01 -16.35
CA ILE A 178 -12.34 0.55 -16.34
C ILE A 178 -12.69 0.06 -17.74
N ALA A 179 -11.95 -0.93 -18.22
CA ALA A 179 -12.33 -1.75 -19.36
C ALA A 179 -12.40 -3.21 -18.91
N SER A 180 -13.22 -4.02 -19.58
CA SER A 180 -13.23 -5.46 -19.37
C SER A 180 -13.23 -6.24 -20.66
N SER A 181 -12.82 -7.49 -20.58
CA SER A 181 -12.69 -8.43 -21.70
C SER A 181 -12.98 -9.85 -21.23
N ASN A 182 -13.29 -10.73 -22.18
CA ASN A 182 -13.59 -12.15 -21.93
C ASN A 182 -14.85 -12.37 -21.08
N GLY A 183 -15.32 -13.62 -21.03
CA GLY A 183 -16.44 -14.02 -20.18
C GLY A 183 -17.77 -13.32 -20.51
N THR A 184 -18.63 -13.24 -19.50
CA THR A 184 -19.93 -12.56 -19.56
C THR A 184 -19.80 -11.19 -18.91
N ALA A 185 -20.10 -10.12 -19.66
CA ALA A 185 -20.15 -8.76 -19.15
C ALA A 185 -21.15 -8.62 -17.97
N PRO A 186 -20.83 -7.85 -16.92
CA PRO A 186 -21.82 -7.47 -15.91
C PRO A 186 -22.90 -6.57 -16.53
N SER A 187 -24.05 -6.39 -15.87
CA SER A 187 -25.05 -5.41 -16.33
C SER A 187 -24.72 -3.98 -15.87
N ALA A 188 -23.96 -3.85 -14.78
CA ALA A 188 -23.47 -2.58 -14.25
C ALA A 188 -22.18 -2.78 -13.46
N ILE A 189 -21.36 -1.73 -13.42
CA ILE A 189 -20.22 -1.59 -12.50
C ILE A 189 -20.43 -0.31 -11.69
N THR A 190 -20.21 -0.40 -10.38
CA THR A 190 -20.19 0.74 -9.47
C THR A 190 -18.80 0.90 -8.90
N VAL A 191 -18.24 2.10 -9.02
CA VAL A 191 -16.96 2.46 -8.40
C VAL A 191 -17.26 3.44 -7.28
N SER A 192 -16.68 3.20 -6.11
CA SER A 192 -16.51 4.19 -5.05
C SER A 192 -15.07 4.66 -5.07
N MET A 193 -14.86 5.98 -5.13
CA MET A 193 -13.55 6.60 -5.03
C MET A 193 -13.65 7.71 -3.99
N LEU A 194 -12.84 7.60 -2.93
CA LEU A 194 -12.86 8.53 -1.81
C LEU A 194 -11.46 9.13 -1.63
N PRO A 195 -11.30 10.46 -1.83
CA PRO A 195 -10.06 11.15 -1.47
C PRO A 195 -9.90 11.26 0.05
N GLN A 196 -8.69 11.56 0.51
CA GLN A 196 -8.41 11.78 1.94
C GLN A 196 -9.35 12.82 2.57
N SER A 197 -9.63 13.91 1.85
CA SER A 197 -10.51 15.00 2.32
C SER A 197 -11.96 14.56 2.57
N ALA A 198 -12.36 13.39 2.09
CA ALA A 198 -13.68 12.80 2.28
C ALA A 198 -13.66 11.56 3.20
N GLY A 199 -12.58 11.36 3.96
CA GLY A 199 -12.40 10.20 4.83
C GLY A 199 -12.05 8.91 4.07
N GLY A 200 -11.46 9.04 2.87
CA GLY A 200 -11.07 7.93 2.01
C GLY A 200 -9.78 7.23 2.42
N ASP A 201 -9.62 6.94 3.72
CA ASP A 201 -8.49 6.14 4.19
C ASP A 201 -8.77 4.65 3.88
N PRO A 202 -7.85 3.95 3.19
CA PRO A 202 -7.98 2.51 3.00
C PRO A 202 -8.08 1.76 4.33
N SER A 203 -8.75 0.60 4.32
CA SER A 203 -8.83 -0.26 5.50
C SER A 203 -7.44 -0.71 5.95
N LEU A 204 -7.25 -0.88 7.27
CA LEU A 204 -5.99 -1.28 7.92
C LEU A 204 -4.86 -0.22 7.82
N PRO A 205 -4.18 0.11 8.92
CA PRO A 205 -3.23 1.24 9.01
C PRO A 205 -1.84 0.89 8.45
N GLU A 206 -1.79 0.64 7.14
CA GLU A 206 -0.58 0.24 6.43
C GLU A 206 -0.06 1.40 5.57
N ARG A 207 1.10 1.23 4.91
CA ARG A 207 1.57 2.23 3.94
C ARG A 207 0.59 2.34 2.79
N GLU A 208 0.18 3.56 2.45
CA GLU A 208 -0.80 3.82 1.38
C GLU A 208 -0.78 5.25 0.88
N VAL A 209 -1.22 5.43 -0.35
CA VAL A 209 -1.83 6.67 -0.80
C VAL A 209 -3.17 6.80 -0.08
N LYS A 210 -3.46 7.96 0.52
CA LYS A 210 -4.67 8.18 1.34
C LYS A 210 -5.90 8.39 0.45
N ARG A 211 -6.24 7.34 -0.30
CA ARG A 211 -7.36 7.26 -1.22
C ARG A 211 -7.84 5.82 -1.31
N ALA A 212 -9.11 5.60 -1.02
CA ALA A 212 -9.75 4.30 -1.04
C ALA A 212 -10.56 4.10 -2.33
N TYR A 213 -10.47 2.89 -2.89
CA TYR A 213 -11.27 2.48 -4.04
C TYR A 213 -12.03 1.21 -3.72
N GLN A 214 -13.33 1.19 -3.99
CA GLN A 214 -14.15 -0.01 -3.92
C GLN A 214 -14.86 -0.17 -5.25
N ILE A 215 -14.70 -1.33 -5.87
CA ILE A 215 -15.40 -1.66 -7.12
C ILE A 215 -16.39 -2.76 -6.80
N THR A 216 -17.60 -2.65 -7.36
CA THR A 216 -18.63 -3.69 -7.27
C THR A 216 -19.32 -3.82 -8.61
N ARG A 217 -19.93 -4.96 -8.86
CA ARG A 217 -20.64 -5.27 -10.11
C ARG A 217 -21.99 -5.93 -9.87
N THR A 218 -22.86 -5.81 -10.87
CA THR A 218 -24.12 -6.56 -10.95
C THR A 218 -23.99 -7.64 -12.02
N GLY A 219 -23.99 -8.91 -11.61
CA GLY A 219 -23.85 -10.05 -12.52
C GLY A 219 -22.46 -10.17 -13.16
N GLY A 220 -22.39 -10.82 -14.31
CA GLY A 220 -21.14 -11.09 -15.03
C GLY A 220 -20.28 -12.19 -14.40
N SER A 221 -19.52 -12.90 -15.23
CA SER A 221 -18.68 -14.02 -14.81
C SER A 221 -17.54 -14.29 -15.78
N GLY A 222 -16.38 -14.72 -15.26
CA GLY A 222 -15.24 -15.15 -16.08
C GLY A 222 -14.57 -14.07 -16.94
N PHE A 223 -14.89 -12.80 -16.70
CA PHE A 223 -14.23 -11.68 -17.35
C PHE A 223 -12.99 -11.20 -16.58
N GLU A 224 -12.11 -10.50 -17.29
CA GLU A 224 -10.98 -9.79 -16.71
C GLU A 224 -11.17 -8.29 -16.89
N SER A 225 -10.58 -7.52 -15.99
CA SER A 225 -10.65 -6.06 -16.01
C SER A 225 -9.27 -5.43 -16.12
N SER A 226 -9.23 -4.30 -16.82
CA SER A 226 -8.17 -3.32 -16.70
C SER A 226 -8.72 -2.11 -15.96
N VAL A 227 -8.05 -1.68 -14.89
CA VAL A 227 -8.50 -0.56 -14.05
C VAL A 227 -7.37 0.46 -13.95
N SER A 228 -7.72 1.73 -14.16
CA SER A 228 -6.85 2.87 -13.90
C SER A 228 -7.28 3.51 -12.58
N PHE A 229 -6.38 3.48 -11.59
CA PHE A 229 -6.57 4.06 -10.26
C PHE A 229 -5.93 5.44 -10.23
N ALA A 230 -6.74 6.49 -10.17
CA ALA A 230 -6.29 7.87 -10.24
C ALA A 230 -6.17 8.50 -8.85
N TYR A 231 -5.04 9.16 -8.57
CA TYR A 231 -4.68 9.72 -7.26
C TYR A 231 -4.34 11.23 -7.36
N LEU A 232 -4.06 11.85 -6.21
CA LEU A 232 -3.51 13.20 -6.13
C LEU A 232 -2.14 13.19 -5.44
N ASP A 233 -1.23 14.06 -5.86
CA ASP A 233 0.13 14.16 -5.30
C ASP A 233 0.09 14.46 -3.80
N THR A 234 -0.90 15.26 -3.38
CA THR A 234 -1.13 15.61 -1.97
C THR A 234 -1.51 14.42 -1.10
N GLU A 235 -1.91 13.29 -1.69
CA GLU A 235 -2.32 12.06 -0.98
C GLU A 235 -1.21 11.00 -0.95
N LEU A 236 -0.07 11.24 -1.61
CA LEU A 236 1.04 10.29 -1.70
C LEU A 236 1.69 9.99 -0.35
N ASN A 237 1.73 10.98 0.55
CA ASN A 237 2.44 10.89 1.82
C ASN A 237 3.88 10.38 1.63
N ASN A 238 4.23 9.24 2.25
CA ASN A 238 5.57 8.65 2.17
C ASN A 238 5.78 7.73 0.95
N ASN A 239 4.84 7.65 0.01
CA ASN A 239 4.97 6.80 -1.18
C ASN A 239 5.76 7.53 -2.28
N LEU A 240 6.55 6.76 -3.03
CA LEU A 240 7.23 7.25 -4.22
C LEU A 240 6.41 6.88 -5.46
N GLU A 241 6.01 7.88 -6.24
CA GLU A 241 5.18 7.68 -7.44
C GLU A 241 5.73 6.65 -8.43
N PRO A 242 7.04 6.64 -8.75
CA PRO A 242 7.59 5.65 -9.68
C PRO A 242 7.45 4.21 -9.21
N ASN A 243 7.27 3.99 -7.89
CA ASN A 243 7.16 2.67 -7.30
C ASN A 243 5.71 2.22 -7.09
N LEU A 244 4.72 3.11 -7.20
CA LEU A 244 3.34 2.79 -6.85
C LEU A 244 2.83 1.54 -7.56
N VAL A 245 2.24 0.63 -6.78
CA VAL A 245 1.51 -0.53 -7.29
C VAL A 245 0.12 -0.56 -6.68
N THR A 246 -0.76 -1.36 -7.29
CA THR A 246 -2.09 -1.63 -6.78
C THR A 246 -2.07 -2.76 -5.77
N TRP A 247 -2.79 -2.56 -4.67
CA TRP A 247 -3.02 -3.54 -3.62
C TRP A 247 -4.50 -3.83 -3.53
N HIS A 248 -4.86 -5.07 -3.24
CA HIS A 248 -6.23 -5.45 -2.96
C HIS A 248 -6.34 -6.11 -1.58
N LEU A 249 -7.43 -5.84 -0.88
CA LEU A 249 -7.71 -6.41 0.42
C LEU A 249 -8.38 -7.77 0.24
N SER A 250 -7.75 -8.83 0.72
CA SER A 250 -8.30 -10.18 0.70
C SER A 250 -7.98 -10.87 2.01
N ASN A 251 -8.98 -11.48 2.65
CA ASN A 251 -8.84 -12.13 3.97
C ASN A 251 -8.21 -11.22 5.04
N ASN A 252 -8.61 -9.93 5.06
CA ASN A 252 -8.08 -8.92 5.97
C ASN A 252 -6.55 -8.70 5.85
N GLU A 253 -6.03 -8.88 4.63
CA GLU A 253 -4.61 -8.69 4.31
C GLU A 253 -4.47 -7.96 2.96
N TRP A 254 -3.60 -6.96 2.92
CA TRP A 254 -3.26 -6.27 1.67
C TRP A 254 -2.28 -7.11 0.86
N ASN A 255 -2.71 -7.49 -0.33
CA ASN A 255 -1.95 -8.30 -1.27
C ASN A 255 -1.58 -7.45 -2.50
N GLY A 256 -0.29 -7.40 -2.82
CA GLY A 256 0.22 -6.71 -4.01
C GLY A 256 -0.27 -7.42 -5.26
N PHE A 257 -0.75 -6.66 -6.24
CA PHE A 257 -1.24 -7.24 -7.49
C PHE A 257 -0.10 -7.38 -8.51
N SER A 258 -0.01 -8.54 -9.16
CA SER A 258 1.11 -8.94 -10.02
C SER A 258 0.83 -8.86 -11.53
N GLY A 259 -0.29 -8.26 -11.95
CA GLY A 259 -0.60 -8.06 -13.37
C GLY A 259 0.29 -7.00 -14.04
N SER A 260 0.07 -6.78 -15.34
CA SER A 260 0.81 -5.75 -16.07
C SER A 260 0.44 -4.36 -15.56
N ILE A 261 1.44 -3.59 -15.13
CA ILE A 261 1.27 -2.26 -14.55
C ILE A 261 1.83 -1.19 -15.49
N THR A 262 1.07 -0.13 -15.69
CA THR A 262 1.51 1.14 -16.31
C THR A 262 1.39 2.24 -15.26
N ARG A 263 2.45 3.04 -15.09
CA ARG A 263 2.49 4.16 -14.14
C ARG A 263 2.64 5.45 -14.92
N GLU A 264 1.74 6.39 -14.69
CA GLU A 264 1.79 7.71 -15.34
C GLU A 264 1.82 8.80 -14.26
N PRO A 265 3.01 9.09 -13.68
CA PRO A 265 3.13 10.02 -12.55
C PRO A 265 2.78 11.46 -12.94
N ASN A 266 2.87 11.84 -14.23
CA ASN A 266 2.45 13.17 -14.66
C ASN A 266 0.92 13.31 -14.83
N ALA A 267 0.22 12.17 -14.97
CA ALA A 267 -1.23 12.12 -15.11
C ALA A 267 -1.92 11.53 -13.86
N ASN A 268 -1.13 11.24 -12.83
CA ASN A 268 -1.51 10.74 -11.52
C ASN A 268 -2.40 9.50 -11.57
N PHE A 269 -1.99 8.48 -12.33
CA PHE A 269 -2.67 7.19 -12.28
C PHE A 269 -1.73 5.98 -12.40
N VAL A 270 -2.18 4.88 -11.80
CA VAL A 270 -1.62 3.55 -12.00
C VAL A 270 -2.67 2.69 -12.67
N ARG A 271 -2.36 2.15 -13.86
CA ARG A 271 -3.23 1.25 -14.60
C ARG A 271 -2.73 -0.18 -14.51
N VAL A 272 -3.63 -1.11 -14.22
CA VAL A 272 -3.33 -2.52 -14.11
C VAL A 272 -4.32 -3.35 -14.92
N SER A 273 -3.85 -4.43 -15.53
CA SER A 273 -4.68 -5.36 -16.31
C SER A 273 -4.64 -6.79 -15.75
N GLY A 274 -5.66 -7.59 -16.06
CA GLY A 274 -5.76 -8.98 -15.62
C GLY A 274 -6.46 -9.16 -14.27
N ILE A 275 -7.19 -8.13 -13.79
CA ILE A 275 -7.98 -8.27 -12.55
C ILE A 275 -9.12 -9.25 -12.83
N SER A 276 -9.12 -10.39 -12.15
CA SER A 276 -10.18 -11.39 -12.27
C SER A 276 -11.52 -10.86 -11.74
N THR A 277 -12.63 -11.47 -12.16
CA THR A 277 -13.96 -11.13 -11.63
C THR A 277 -14.01 -11.16 -10.10
N ALA A 278 -13.37 -12.15 -9.48
CA ALA A 278 -13.39 -12.32 -8.03
C ALA A 278 -12.56 -11.25 -7.31
N ALA A 279 -11.40 -10.87 -7.87
CA ALA A 279 -10.55 -9.84 -7.27
C ALA A 279 -11.14 -8.43 -7.45
N LEU A 280 -11.91 -8.19 -8.51
CA LEU A 280 -12.49 -6.88 -8.81
C LEU A 280 -13.32 -6.34 -7.65
N ASP A 281 -14.08 -7.20 -6.96
CA ASP A 281 -14.99 -6.81 -5.89
C ASP A 281 -14.31 -6.52 -4.54
N ASN A 282 -12.97 -6.65 -4.47
CA ASN A 282 -12.21 -6.30 -3.28
C ASN A 282 -12.10 -4.78 -3.08
N GLU A 283 -11.67 -4.38 -1.89
CA GLU A 283 -11.15 -3.03 -1.68
C GLU A 283 -9.76 -2.91 -2.32
N TRP A 284 -9.48 -1.76 -2.90
CA TRP A 284 -8.22 -1.46 -3.57
C TRP A 284 -7.57 -0.19 -3.02
N LYS A 285 -6.25 -0.16 -3.05
CA LYS A 285 -5.45 1.04 -2.78
C LYS A 285 -4.18 1.07 -3.62
N LEU A 286 -3.50 2.21 -3.58
CA LEU A 286 -2.15 2.36 -4.12
C LEU A 286 -1.16 2.47 -2.97
N ALA A 287 0.00 1.82 -3.10
CA ALA A 287 1.13 2.02 -2.19
C ALA A 287 2.44 1.59 -2.85
N ASP A 288 3.55 2.14 -2.36
CA ASP A 288 4.91 1.73 -2.72
C ASP A 288 5.27 0.41 -2.00
N PRO A 289 5.61 -0.66 -2.75
CA PRO A 289 5.93 -1.97 -2.17
C PRO A 289 7.33 -2.07 -1.58
N VAL A 290 8.19 -1.06 -1.77
CA VAL A 290 9.57 -1.07 -1.32
C VAL A 290 9.66 -0.54 0.11
N TYR A 291 9.99 -1.41 1.06
CA TYR A 291 10.13 -1.08 2.47
C TYR A 291 11.59 -0.96 2.88
N SER A 292 11.93 0.07 3.66
CA SER A 292 13.26 0.19 4.27
C SER A 292 13.38 -0.74 5.48
N MET A 293 14.43 -1.56 5.52
CA MET A 293 14.74 -2.47 6.62
C MET A 293 15.89 -1.92 7.45
N ASN A 294 15.55 -1.13 8.47
CA ASN A 294 16.50 -0.51 9.39
C ASN A 294 16.98 -1.54 10.42
N THR A 295 17.97 -2.34 10.05
CA THR A 295 18.43 -3.46 10.89
C THR A 295 19.91 -3.45 11.16
N THR A 296 20.25 -3.98 12.34
CA THR A 296 21.61 -4.14 12.80
C THR A 296 21.86 -5.55 13.29
N ALA A 297 23.02 -6.12 12.94
CA ALA A 297 23.47 -7.44 13.36
C ALA A 297 24.99 -7.45 13.58
N ILE A 298 25.49 -8.36 14.42
CA ILE A 298 26.93 -8.57 14.62
C ILE A 298 27.27 -10.02 14.33
N LEU A 299 28.27 -10.25 13.48
CA LEU A 299 28.87 -11.56 13.28
C LEU A 299 29.93 -11.77 14.36
N ARG A 300 29.68 -12.69 15.30
CA ARG A 300 30.59 -12.93 16.42
C ARG A 300 31.99 -13.31 15.96
N GLY A 301 32.11 -14.05 14.86
CA GLY A 301 33.40 -14.44 14.31
C GLY A 301 34.28 -13.25 13.90
N ALA A 302 33.67 -12.18 13.38
CA ALA A 302 34.40 -10.98 12.98
C ALA A 302 34.61 -9.97 14.12
N TRP A 303 33.97 -10.15 15.28
CA TRP A 303 34.01 -9.19 16.38
C TRP A 303 35.39 -9.08 17.02
N ASN A 304 35.92 -7.86 17.14
CA ASN A 304 37.25 -7.59 17.71
C ASN A 304 37.23 -6.92 19.09
N GLY A 305 36.05 -6.79 19.71
CA GLY A 305 35.87 -6.12 21.00
C GLY A 305 35.31 -4.70 20.90
N THR A 306 35.36 -4.08 19.72
CA THR A 306 34.80 -2.73 19.49
C THR A 306 33.92 -2.67 18.23
N ASN A 307 34.37 -3.27 17.14
CA ASN A 307 33.66 -3.37 15.86
C ASN A 307 33.87 -4.76 15.26
N MET A 308 33.36 -5.00 14.05
CA MET A 308 33.72 -6.17 13.26
C MET A 308 34.94 -5.89 12.36
N ASN A 309 35.78 -6.90 12.17
CA ASN A 309 36.90 -6.87 11.25
C ASN A 309 36.42 -6.85 9.79
N THR A 310 37.18 -6.17 8.93
CA THR A 310 36.91 -6.05 7.49
C THR A 310 38.01 -6.71 6.65
N ASN A 311 38.64 -7.75 7.20
CA ASN A 311 39.83 -8.38 6.62
C ASN A 311 39.58 -8.93 5.21
N LEU A 312 38.42 -9.55 4.96
CA LEU A 312 38.05 -10.05 3.64
C LEU A 312 37.94 -8.94 2.59
N ARG A 313 37.38 -7.79 2.99
CA ARG A 313 37.30 -6.60 2.13
C ARG A 313 38.69 -6.06 1.83
N ASN A 314 39.55 -5.94 2.85
CA ASN A 314 40.92 -5.45 2.69
C ASN A 314 41.80 -6.41 1.86
N ALA A 315 41.52 -7.71 1.92
CA ALA A 315 42.14 -8.73 1.07
C ALA A 315 41.56 -8.78 -0.36
N GLY A 316 40.46 -8.06 -0.64
CA GLY A 316 39.82 -8.04 -1.96
C GLY A 316 39.15 -9.35 -2.35
N VAL A 317 38.78 -10.20 -1.39
CA VAL A 317 38.22 -11.54 -1.66
C VAL A 317 36.70 -11.60 -1.61
N ILE A 318 36.01 -10.58 -1.07
CA ILE A 318 34.53 -10.55 -1.07
C ILE A 318 34.04 -10.50 -2.53
N PRO A 319 33.15 -11.41 -2.96
CA PRO A 319 32.62 -11.42 -4.32
C PRO A 319 31.91 -10.13 -4.67
N LEU A 320 32.09 -9.68 -5.92
CA LEU A 320 31.40 -8.50 -6.45
C LEU A 320 29.92 -8.76 -6.76
N ASN A 321 29.52 -10.03 -6.89
CA ASN A 321 28.12 -10.46 -7.01
C ASN A 321 27.67 -11.11 -5.71
N GLN A 322 26.39 -10.98 -5.37
CA GLN A 322 25.82 -11.62 -4.18
C GLN A 322 26.03 -13.16 -4.18
N PRO A 323 26.43 -13.78 -3.05
CA PRO A 323 26.82 -15.20 -3.00
C PRO A 323 25.68 -16.19 -2.69
N TYR A 324 24.45 -15.71 -2.54
CA TYR A 324 23.27 -16.47 -2.11
C TYR A 324 22.52 -17.16 -3.26
N ASN A 325 22.99 -17.08 -4.51
CA ASN A 325 22.39 -17.75 -5.67
C ASN A 325 22.63 -19.28 -5.74
N THR A 326 23.19 -19.88 -4.69
CA THR A 326 23.46 -21.31 -4.60
C THR A 326 22.81 -21.93 -3.37
N THR A 327 22.79 -23.25 -3.31
CA THR A 327 22.32 -24.02 -2.15
C THR A 327 23.06 -23.60 -0.88
N PRO A 328 22.37 -23.42 0.26
CA PRO A 328 20.94 -23.69 0.45
C PRO A 328 20.01 -22.58 -0.04
N TYR A 329 20.46 -21.34 -0.21
CA TYR A 329 19.54 -20.20 -0.26
C TYR A 329 18.81 -19.99 -1.60
N ASN A 330 19.43 -20.38 -2.71
CA ASN A 330 18.88 -20.26 -4.08
C ASN A 330 18.23 -18.90 -4.35
N TYR A 331 18.88 -17.81 -3.89
CA TYR A 331 18.38 -16.46 -4.06
C TYR A 331 18.64 -15.95 -5.48
N ALA A 332 17.57 -15.68 -6.21
CA ALA A 332 17.61 -15.26 -7.61
C ALA A 332 17.96 -13.77 -7.83
N GLY A 333 18.28 -13.01 -6.77
CA GLY A 333 18.69 -11.61 -6.89
C GLY A 333 19.98 -11.44 -7.71
N LEU A 334 20.13 -10.27 -8.32
CA LEU A 334 21.24 -9.95 -9.23
C LEU A 334 22.13 -8.82 -8.69
N GLU A 335 22.08 -8.56 -7.38
CA GLU A 335 22.86 -7.51 -6.73
C GLU A 335 24.35 -7.71 -7.01
N SER A 336 24.98 -6.64 -7.50
CA SER A 336 26.39 -6.61 -7.83
C SER A 336 26.97 -5.21 -7.65
N VAL A 337 28.28 -5.12 -7.49
CA VAL A 337 29.02 -3.86 -7.37
C VAL A 337 30.28 -3.87 -8.22
N ALA A 338 30.73 -2.70 -8.65
CA ALA A 338 32.03 -2.56 -9.30
C ALA A 338 33.20 -2.73 -8.30
N SER A 339 32.99 -2.40 -7.04
CA SER A 339 33.96 -2.53 -5.95
C SER A 339 33.25 -2.60 -4.61
N ILE A 340 33.78 -3.35 -3.65
CA ILE A 340 33.22 -3.44 -2.30
C ILE A 340 33.43 -2.12 -1.54
N PRO A 341 32.35 -1.47 -1.04
CA PRO A 341 32.44 -0.23 -0.28
C PRO A 341 33.34 -0.31 0.96
N ALA A 342 33.74 0.84 1.50
CA ALA A 342 34.47 0.91 2.76
C ALA A 342 33.65 0.31 3.90
N ASN A 343 34.33 -0.19 4.95
CA ASN A 343 33.73 -0.72 6.17
C ASN A 343 32.85 -1.97 6.01
N VAL A 344 32.68 -2.53 4.81
CA VAL A 344 31.96 -3.78 4.60
C VAL A 344 32.72 -4.94 5.26
N VAL A 345 31.98 -5.72 6.05
CA VAL A 345 32.42 -6.98 6.64
C VAL A 345 32.15 -8.12 5.66
N ASP A 346 30.90 -8.23 5.19
CA ASP A 346 30.48 -9.28 4.28
C ASP A 346 29.09 -8.98 3.66
N TRP A 347 28.67 -9.83 2.72
CA TRP A 347 27.28 -9.93 2.28
C TRP A 347 26.38 -10.57 3.36
N VAL A 348 25.13 -10.14 3.42
CA VAL A 348 24.03 -10.76 4.17
C VAL A 348 22.78 -10.85 3.30
N LEU A 349 21.94 -11.85 3.53
CA LEU A 349 20.62 -11.97 2.91
C LEU A 349 19.56 -11.61 3.95
N VAL A 350 18.77 -10.58 3.65
CA VAL A 350 17.63 -10.17 4.46
C VAL A 350 16.37 -10.77 3.87
N GLU A 351 15.55 -11.42 4.70
CA GLU A 351 14.24 -11.92 4.32
C GLU A 351 13.18 -11.28 5.23
N PHE A 352 12.00 -11.04 4.67
CA PHE A 352 10.83 -10.65 5.43
C PHE A 352 9.74 -11.71 5.23
N ARG A 353 9.30 -12.29 6.34
CA ARG A 353 8.40 -13.45 6.37
C ARG A 353 7.07 -13.06 6.98
N LYS A 354 5.99 -13.52 6.37
CA LYS A 354 4.63 -13.28 6.84
C LYS A 354 3.83 -14.58 6.73
N PRO A 355 3.83 -15.42 7.78
CA PRO A 355 3.00 -16.62 7.79
C PRO A 355 1.53 -16.27 7.92
N LEU A 356 0.67 -17.13 7.37
CA LEU A 356 -0.77 -16.92 7.37
C LEU A 356 -1.37 -16.88 8.79
N SER A 357 -0.80 -17.62 9.75
CA SER A 357 -1.27 -17.59 11.14
C SER A 357 -0.83 -16.33 11.91
N GLY A 358 0.14 -15.58 11.37
CA GLY A 358 0.79 -14.46 12.06
C GLY A 358 1.73 -14.87 13.21
N LEU A 359 1.97 -16.16 13.41
CA LEU A 359 2.82 -16.67 14.50
C LEU A 359 4.27 -16.88 14.04
N ALA A 360 5.21 -16.84 14.97
CA ALA A 360 6.62 -17.08 14.63
C ALA A 360 6.90 -18.56 14.30
N SER A 361 6.09 -19.50 14.82
CA SER A 361 6.32 -20.94 14.70
C SER A 361 6.17 -21.48 13.28
N ASP A 362 5.46 -20.77 12.41
CA ASP A 362 5.24 -21.13 11.00
C ASP A 362 5.82 -20.08 10.05
N ALA A 363 6.65 -19.16 10.54
CA ALA A 363 7.41 -18.20 9.73
C ALA A 363 8.57 -18.89 8.98
N VAL A 364 8.22 -19.82 8.08
CA VAL A 364 9.15 -20.63 7.27
C VAL A 364 9.45 -19.99 5.90
N SER A 365 10.31 -20.59 5.09
CA SER A 365 10.74 -20.08 3.78
C SER A 365 9.59 -19.92 2.79
N SER A 366 8.55 -20.76 2.86
CA SER A 366 7.34 -20.59 2.03
C SER A 366 6.49 -19.37 2.41
N SER A 367 6.77 -18.73 3.54
CA SER A 367 6.13 -17.50 4.00
C SER A 367 6.94 -16.23 3.69
N ILE A 368 8.07 -16.36 2.97
CA ILE A 368 8.86 -15.20 2.53
C ILE A 368 8.02 -14.36 1.56
N ILE A 369 7.83 -13.10 1.90
CA ILE A 369 7.10 -12.12 1.06
C ILE A 369 8.02 -11.07 0.43
N GLY A 370 9.32 -11.10 0.77
CA GLY A 370 10.37 -10.29 0.16
C GLY A 370 11.74 -10.70 0.69
N ARG A 371 12.77 -10.62 -0.16
CA ARG A 371 14.16 -10.88 0.23
C ARG A 371 15.15 -10.11 -0.64
N LYS A 372 16.25 -9.65 -0.04
CA LYS A 372 17.32 -8.91 -0.73
C LYS A 372 18.70 -9.16 -0.12
N ALA A 373 19.72 -9.29 -0.96
CA ALA A 373 21.10 -9.32 -0.52
C ALA A 373 21.65 -7.89 -0.36
N GLY A 374 22.38 -7.66 0.72
CA GLY A 374 23.02 -6.36 0.99
C GLY A 374 24.32 -6.53 1.76
N PHE A 375 24.93 -5.42 2.16
CA PHE A 375 26.17 -5.43 2.90
C PHE A 375 25.95 -5.25 4.39
N LEU A 376 26.69 -6.03 5.17
CA LEU A 376 26.87 -5.78 6.60
C LEU A 376 28.12 -4.92 6.81
N LEU A 377 27.95 -3.77 7.44
CA LEU A 377 29.05 -2.86 7.80
C LEU A 377 29.68 -3.24 9.14
N ASN A 378 30.89 -2.77 9.40
CA ASN A 378 31.67 -3.10 10.61
C ASN A 378 31.03 -2.62 11.92
N ASN A 379 30.14 -1.63 11.85
CA ASN A 379 29.33 -1.15 12.96
C ASN A 379 28.05 -1.99 13.16
N GLY A 380 27.75 -2.92 12.27
CA GLY A 380 26.60 -3.81 12.31
C GLY A 380 25.39 -3.37 11.49
N ASN A 381 25.39 -2.18 10.87
CA ASN A 381 24.29 -1.76 9.99
C ASN A 381 24.25 -2.63 8.73
N VAL A 382 23.03 -2.98 8.30
CA VAL A 382 22.80 -3.64 7.01
C VAL A 382 22.31 -2.60 6.00
N VAL A 383 23.00 -2.53 4.86
CA VAL A 383 22.83 -1.48 3.86
C VAL A 383 22.72 -2.06 2.45
N GLU A 384 22.24 -1.24 1.52
CA GLU A 384 22.27 -1.46 0.09
C GLU A 384 23.71 -1.59 -0.45
N THR A 385 23.81 -1.90 -1.73
CA THR A 385 25.09 -2.04 -2.44
C THR A 385 25.92 -0.75 -2.53
N ASP A 386 25.33 0.40 -2.20
CA ASP A 386 26.05 1.68 -2.11
C ASP A 386 26.88 1.83 -0.83
N GLY A 387 26.67 0.95 0.17
CA GLY A 387 27.36 0.98 1.46
C GLY A 387 26.86 2.05 2.43
N ILE A 388 25.74 2.72 2.14
CA ILE A 388 25.24 3.88 2.90
C ILE A 388 23.73 3.75 3.19
N THR A 389 22.92 3.49 2.16
CA THR A 389 21.45 3.49 2.28
C THR A 389 20.99 2.24 3.02
N PRO A 390 20.07 2.33 4.01
CA PRO A 390 19.49 1.13 4.63
C PRO A 390 18.92 0.18 3.57
N ILE A 391 19.11 -1.12 3.76
CA ILE A 391 18.63 -2.10 2.78
C ILE A 391 17.11 -2.01 2.62
N SER A 392 16.64 -2.03 1.38
CA SER A 392 15.23 -1.93 1.03
C SER A 392 14.73 -3.24 0.41
N VAL A 393 13.52 -3.68 0.77
CA VAL A 393 12.96 -4.95 0.29
C VAL A 393 11.58 -4.69 -0.29
N SER A 394 11.35 -5.14 -1.52
CA SER A 394 10.00 -5.14 -2.11
C SER A 394 9.17 -6.25 -1.50
N LEU A 395 8.03 -5.91 -0.90
CA LEU A 395 7.11 -6.86 -0.28
C LEU A 395 5.90 -7.15 -1.17
N GLN A 396 5.43 -8.39 -1.15
CA GLN A 396 4.21 -8.82 -1.86
C GLN A 396 2.95 -8.70 -1.00
N LYS A 397 3.10 -8.50 0.31
CA LYS A 397 2.02 -8.36 1.30
C LYS A 397 2.37 -7.28 2.31
N GLN A 398 1.37 -6.59 2.88
CA GLN A 398 1.60 -5.62 3.97
C GLN A 398 1.21 -6.19 5.34
N GLY A 399 1.49 -5.43 6.40
CA GLY A 399 1.21 -5.78 7.78
C GLY A 399 2.33 -6.52 8.49
N ALA A 400 2.08 -6.84 9.76
CA ALA A 400 3.11 -7.40 10.64
C ALA A 400 3.76 -8.67 10.09
N GLY A 401 5.05 -8.84 10.40
CA GLY A 401 5.86 -9.98 9.94
C GLY A 401 7.16 -10.12 10.71
N PHE A 402 8.07 -10.95 10.19
CA PHE A 402 9.31 -11.32 10.84
C PHE A 402 10.49 -11.04 9.91
N MET A 403 11.50 -10.36 10.44
CA MET A 403 12.74 -10.09 9.72
C MET A 403 13.75 -11.20 10.02
N VAL A 404 14.42 -11.71 8.99
CA VAL A 404 15.47 -12.72 9.11
C VAL A 404 16.76 -12.22 8.48
N ILE A 405 17.87 -12.42 9.18
CA ILE A 405 19.22 -12.18 8.65
C ILE A 405 19.90 -13.53 8.48
N ARG A 406 20.30 -13.84 7.24
CA ARG A 406 21.08 -15.01 6.89
C ARG A 406 22.50 -14.59 6.52
N HIS A 407 23.47 -15.33 7.05
CA HIS A 407 24.88 -15.20 6.70
C HIS A 407 25.43 -16.56 6.30
N ARG A 408 26.50 -16.58 5.50
CA ARG A 408 27.03 -17.79 4.88
C ARG A 408 27.72 -18.77 5.83
N ASN A 409 28.12 -18.34 7.03
CA ASN A 409 28.81 -19.20 8.01
C ASN A 409 28.49 -18.89 9.48
N HIS A 410 27.43 -18.12 9.70
CA HIS A 410 26.85 -17.85 11.01
C HIS A 410 25.40 -18.31 11.03
N LEU A 411 24.92 -18.78 12.18
CA LEU A 411 23.51 -19.17 12.34
C LEU A 411 22.60 -17.98 12.08
N ALA A 412 21.61 -18.19 11.22
CA ALA A 412 20.60 -17.19 10.92
C ALA A 412 19.81 -16.79 12.19
N VAL A 413 19.35 -15.54 12.22
CA VAL A 413 18.54 -14.99 13.31
C VAL A 413 17.23 -14.42 12.76
N MET A 414 16.14 -14.60 13.50
CA MET A 414 14.82 -14.05 13.20
C MET A 414 14.39 -13.09 14.30
N SER A 415 13.72 -12.00 13.95
CA SER A 415 13.15 -11.05 14.92
C SER A 415 11.91 -11.62 15.60
N ASN A 416 11.45 -10.98 16.67
CA ASN A 416 10.04 -11.08 17.06
C ASN A 416 9.13 -10.41 16.00
N SER A 417 7.81 -10.53 16.16
CA SER A 417 6.86 -9.89 15.24
C SER A 417 7.05 -8.38 15.20
N LEU A 418 7.27 -7.85 14.00
CA LEU A 418 7.46 -6.43 13.74
C LEU A 418 6.15 -5.86 13.17
N PRO A 419 5.56 -4.83 13.79
CA PRO A 419 4.38 -4.19 13.23
C PRO A 419 4.76 -3.43 11.96
N SER A 420 3.86 -3.43 11.00
CA SER A 420 3.95 -2.52 9.86
C SER A 420 3.53 -1.11 10.27
N ASN A 421 3.73 -0.15 9.37
CA ASN A 421 3.37 1.25 9.59
C ASN A 421 3.21 1.99 8.26
N GLU A 422 2.63 3.18 8.37
CA GLU A 422 2.36 4.09 7.24
C GLU A 422 3.63 4.67 6.61
N THR A 423 4.78 4.63 7.29
CA THR A 423 6.05 5.22 6.79
C THR A 423 6.80 4.31 5.83
N GLY A 424 6.43 3.02 5.75
CA GLY A 424 7.08 2.07 4.84
C GLY A 424 8.46 1.59 5.33
N SER A 425 8.63 1.40 6.64
CA SER A 425 9.88 0.88 7.19
C SER A 425 9.66 -0.19 8.26
N TYR A 426 10.61 -1.11 8.41
CA TYR A 426 10.70 -2.01 9.55
C TYR A 426 12.04 -1.82 10.24
N SER A 427 12.08 -1.98 11.56
CA SER A 427 13.32 -1.84 12.33
C SER A 427 13.52 -2.99 13.29
N ASN A 428 14.74 -3.51 13.37
CA ASN A 428 15.12 -4.47 14.39
C ASN A 428 16.61 -4.41 14.71
N ASP A 429 16.95 -4.29 16.00
CA ASP A 429 18.34 -4.35 16.46
C ASP A 429 18.66 -5.72 17.05
N PHE A 430 19.39 -6.56 16.30
CA PHE A 430 19.85 -7.87 16.76
C PHE A 430 21.07 -7.81 17.68
N ARG A 431 21.53 -6.62 18.10
CA ARG A 431 22.48 -6.49 19.21
C ARG A 431 21.82 -6.71 20.57
N VAL A 432 20.48 -6.75 20.62
CA VAL A 432 19.67 -6.94 21.82
C VAL A 432 18.99 -8.31 21.77
N LEU A 433 19.30 -9.19 22.72
CA LEU A 433 18.76 -10.55 22.74
C LEU A 433 17.23 -10.60 22.70
N ALA A 434 16.55 -9.70 23.42
CA ALA A 434 15.10 -9.64 23.50
C ALA A 434 14.40 -9.29 22.17
N ASN A 435 15.14 -8.78 21.18
CA ASN A 435 14.60 -8.49 19.85
C ASN A 435 14.63 -9.71 18.92
N ALA A 436 15.31 -10.79 19.31
CA ALA A 436 15.40 -12.02 18.55
C ALA A 436 14.40 -13.07 19.05
N TYR A 437 13.81 -13.79 18.11
CA TYR A 437 12.87 -14.87 18.40
C TYR A 437 13.58 -16.06 19.05
N LYS A 438 12.98 -16.57 20.13
CA LYS A 438 13.38 -17.82 20.78
C LYS A 438 12.14 -18.69 21.00
N PRO A 439 12.03 -19.87 20.34
CA PRO A 439 10.95 -20.80 20.64
C PRO A 439 11.08 -21.35 22.05
N SER A 440 9.95 -21.70 22.66
CA SER A 440 9.94 -22.39 23.95
C SER A 440 10.68 -23.72 23.84
N GLY A 441 11.58 -24.01 24.78
CA GLY A 441 12.39 -25.23 24.78
C GLY A 441 13.54 -25.24 23.76
N ALA A 442 13.89 -24.10 23.15
CA ALA A 442 15.06 -24.00 22.28
C ALA A 442 16.34 -24.47 22.99
N ALA A 443 17.18 -25.22 22.28
CA ALA A 443 18.44 -25.75 22.79
C ALA A 443 19.48 -24.65 23.10
N SER A 444 19.35 -23.49 22.46
CA SER A 444 20.24 -22.34 22.61
C SER A 444 19.48 -21.02 22.49
N ASP A 445 20.08 -19.95 23.02
CA ASP A 445 19.64 -18.59 22.70
C ASP A 445 19.86 -18.29 21.21
N PRO A 446 19.01 -17.43 20.58
CA PRO A 446 19.14 -17.10 19.17
C PRO A 446 20.42 -16.32 18.84
N LEU A 447 21.02 -15.70 19.85
CA LEU A 447 22.24 -14.90 19.76
C LEU A 447 23.11 -15.19 20.99
N LEU A 448 24.42 -14.98 20.87
CA LEU A 448 25.38 -15.14 21.96
C LEU A 448 25.91 -13.78 22.40
N GLN A 449 26.02 -13.57 23.72
CA GLN A 449 26.61 -12.36 24.27
C GLN A 449 28.08 -12.23 23.85
N LEU A 450 28.47 -11.02 23.43
CA LEU A 450 29.84 -10.70 23.05
C LEU A 450 30.67 -10.42 24.31
N ASN A 451 31.95 -10.81 24.27
CA ASN A 451 32.88 -10.70 25.41
C ASN A 451 33.19 -9.23 25.83
N ALA A 452 32.68 -8.24 25.09
CA ALA A 452 32.82 -6.82 25.37
C ALA A 452 31.57 -6.06 24.87
N GLY A 453 31.13 -5.04 25.61
CA GLY A 453 30.08 -4.09 25.17
C GLY A 453 28.63 -4.50 25.47
N GLY A 454 28.37 -5.65 26.09
CA GLY A 454 27.02 -6.07 26.49
C GLY A 454 26.05 -6.38 25.33
N GLN A 455 26.56 -6.33 24.09
CA GLN A 455 25.82 -6.62 22.87
C GLN A 455 25.80 -8.12 22.58
N TYR A 456 24.90 -8.52 21.70
CA TYR A 456 24.75 -9.89 21.23
C TYR A 456 25.15 -10.00 19.75
N GLY A 457 25.67 -11.16 19.37
CA GLY A 457 26.04 -11.48 18.00
C GLY A 457 25.53 -12.84 17.56
N MET A 458 25.41 -13.02 16.25
CA MET A 458 25.07 -14.27 15.61
C MET A 458 26.15 -15.32 15.91
N TRP A 459 25.74 -16.55 16.14
CA TRP A 459 26.64 -17.66 16.42
C TRP A 459 27.53 -17.95 15.20
N SER A 460 28.85 -17.93 15.39
CA SER A 460 29.83 -18.36 14.39
C SER A 460 29.92 -19.88 14.35
N GLY A 461 30.24 -20.45 13.20
CA GLY A 461 30.70 -21.84 13.11
C GLY A 461 29.81 -22.77 12.31
N ASP A 462 28.75 -22.29 11.67
CA ASP A 462 27.91 -23.07 10.74
C ASP A 462 28.62 -23.16 9.37
N ALA A 463 29.78 -23.81 9.35
CA ALA A 463 30.68 -23.83 8.21
C ALA A 463 30.14 -24.70 7.07
N ASN A 464 29.22 -25.62 7.34
CA ASN A 464 28.57 -26.46 6.33
C ASN A 464 27.17 -25.95 5.90
N ARG A 465 26.62 -24.93 6.58
CA ARG A 465 25.34 -24.25 6.26
C ARG A 465 24.10 -25.12 6.48
N ASN A 466 24.13 -25.99 7.48
CA ASN A 466 22.99 -26.84 7.83
C ASN A 466 22.13 -26.24 8.97
N GLY A 467 22.50 -25.06 9.50
CA GLY A 467 21.80 -24.39 10.59
C GLY A 467 22.09 -25.00 11.97
N ILE A 468 23.10 -25.86 12.10
CA ILE A 468 23.50 -26.53 13.34
C ILE A 468 25.03 -26.48 13.46
N VAL A 469 25.53 -25.80 14.49
CA VAL A 469 26.96 -25.78 14.81
C VAL A 469 27.32 -26.99 15.66
N ASN A 470 28.12 -27.89 15.10
CA ASN A 470 28.56 -29.11 15.77
C ASN A 470 29.92 -29.64 15.26
N ALA A 471 30.26 -30.89 15.59
CA ALA A 471 31.54 -31.51 15.23
C ALA A 471 31.74 -31.69 13.71
N THR A 472 30.68 -31.70 12.91
CA THR A 472 30.76 -31.78 11.44
C THR A 472 31.32 -30.49 10.84
N ASP A 473 31.01 -29.33 11.42
CA ASP A 473 31.60 -28.05 11.03
C ASP A 473 33.09 -27.99 11.33
N ILE A 474 33.51 -28.49 12.50
CA ILE A 474 34.94 -28.62 12.83
C ILE A 474 35.66 -29.51 11.82
N SER A 475 35.00 -30.59 11.38
CA SER A 475 35.56 -31.50 10.38
C SER A 475 35.71 -30.81 9.02
N ALA A 476 34.73 -30.00 8.61
CA ALA A 476 34.81 -29.19 7.40
C ALA A 476 35.97 -28.18 7.45
N ILE A 477 36.14 -27.47 8.58
CA ILE A 477 37.26 -26.53 8.78
C ILE A 477 38.61 -27.25 8.71
N ARG A 478 38.75 -28.42 9.36
CA ARG A 478 39.98 -29.22 9.32
C ARG A 478 40.35 -29.68 7.91
N LEU A 479 39.35 -30.10 7.12
CA LEU A 479 39.56 -30.48 5.72
C LEU A 479 40.05 -29.27 4.90
N ALA A 480 39.48 -28.09 5.13
CA ALA A 480 39.92 -26.87 4.44
C ALA A 480 41.36 -26.46 4.82
N ILE A 481 41.75 -26.61 6.09
CA ILE A 481 43.15 -26.39 6.54
C ILE A 481 44.09 -27.39 5.86
N ALA A 482 43.75 -28.68 5.88
CA ALA A 482 44.58 -29.72 5.27
C ALA A 482 44.73 -29.52 3.75
N GLY A 483 43.67 -29.04 3.10
CA GLY A 483 43.68 -28.67 1.68
C GLY A 483 44.32 -27.32 1.37
N SER A 484 44.79 -26.57 2.38
CA SER A 484 45.32 -25.20 2.21
C SER A 484 44.37 -24.27 1.43
N VAL A 485 43.06 -24.41 1.66
CA VAL A 485 42.04 -23.63 0.97
C VAL A 485 42.18 -22.15 1.35
N SER A 486 41.96 -21.24 0.40
CA SER A 486 42.08 -19.79 0.59
C SER A 486 40.94 -19.03 -0.09
N GLY A 487 40.87 -17.71 0.18
CA GLY A 487 39.87 -16.81 -0.39
C GLY A 487 38.56 -16.79 0.38
N TYR A 488 37.45 -16.52 -0.33
CA TYR A 488 36.13 -16.35 0.26
C TYR A 488 35.46 -17.69 0.57
N GLN A 489 35.76 -18.24 1.75
CA GLN A 489 35.36 -19.60 2.12
C GLN A 489 34.38 -19.62 3.29
N PHE A 490 33.48 -20.60 3.31
CA PHE A 490 32.52 -20.79 4.41
C PHE A 490 33.21 -21.20 5.72
N THR A 491 34.33 -21.92 5.62
CA THR A 491 35.13 -22.40 6.77
C THR A 491 35.99 -21.32 7.43
N ASP A 492 36.10 -20.13 6.85
CA ASP A 492 36.73 -18.95 7.48
C ASP A 492 35.69 -18.26 8.37
N VAL A 493 35.39 -18.88 9.51
CA VAL A 493 34.27 -18.49 10.39
C VAL A 493 34.56 -17.22 11.18
N ASN A 494 35.82 -16.79 11.24
CA ASN A 494 36.22 -15.50 11.81
C ASN A 494 36.44 -14.39 10.78
N LEU A 495 36.24 -14.69 9.49
CA LEU A 495 36.36 -13.75 8.37
C LEU A 495 37.74 -13.07 8.31
N SER A 496 38.80 -13.81 8.61
CA SER A 496 40.16 -13.29 8.70
C SER A 496 40.95 -13.33 7.39
N ASN A 497 40.40 -13.95 6.34
CA ASN A 497 41.09 -14.36 5.10
C ASN A 497 42.13 -15.48 5.35
N SER A 498 41.99 -16.24 6.43
CA SER A 498 42.94 -17.31 6.77
C SER A 498 42.28 -18.39 7.62
N ILE A 499 42.06 -19.56 7.03
CA ILE A 499 41.46 -20.70 7.74
C ILE A 499 42.53 -21.39 8.59
N ASN A 500 42.39 -21.35 9.91
CA ASN A 500 43.38 -21.90 10.83
C ASN A 500 42.78 -22.40 12.16
N ALA A 501 43.64 -22.69 13.15
CA ALA A 501 43.22 -23.21 14.45
C ALA A 501 42.28 -22.25 15.22
N THR A 502 42.29 -20.95 14.91
CA THR A 502 41.39 -19.95 15.49
C THR A 502 39.94 -20.21 15.07
N ASP A 503 39.70 -20.55 13.81
CA ASP A 503 38.36 -20.91 13.31
C ASP A 503 37.80 -22.13 14.05
N ILE A 504 38.64 -23.16 14.21
CA ILE A 504 38.29 -24.34 15.00
C ILE A 504 37.98 -23.95 16.46
N SER A 505 38.80 -23.10 17.06
CA SER A 505 38.63 -22.66 18.44
C SER A 505 37.31 -21.90 18.65
N LEU A 506 36.95 -21.03 17.72
CA LEU A 506 35.70 -20.27 17.74
C LEU A 506 34.48 -21.19 17.61
N THR A 507 34.50 -22.14 16.67
CA THR A 507 33.42 -23.14 16.53
C THR A 507 33.28 -24.00 17.78
N ARG A 508 34.39 -24.43 18.41
CA ARG A 508 34.33 -25.15 19.70
C ARG A 508 33.73 -24.30 20.82
N THR A 509 34.05 -23.01 20.85
CA THR A 509 33.49 -22.09 21.84
C THR A 509 31.99 -21.90 21.64
N SER A 510 31.52 -21.82 20.39
CA SER A 510 30.08 -21.84 20.09
C SER A 510 29.43 -23.12 20.63
N ILE A 511 30.00 -24.30 20.36
CA ILE A 511 29.47 -25.58 20.86
C ILE A 511 29.42 -25.60 22.39
N ALA A 512 30.51 -25.23 23.06
CA ALA A 512 30.58 -25.26 24.53
C ALA A 512 29.59 -24.30 25.21
N ALA A 513 29.26 -23.18 24.55
CA ALA A 513 28.30 -22.21 25.08
C ALA A 513 26.83 -22.69 25.02
N SER A 514 26.52 -23.83 24.38
CA SER A 514 25.19 -24.45 24.49
C SER A 514 24.93 -25.11 25.85
N ALA A 515 25.97 -25.39 26.64
CA ALA A 515 25.89 -26.23 27.84
C ALA A 515 25.54 -25.48 29.15
N SER A 516 25.32 -24.17 29.12
CA SER A 516 25.20 -23.34 30.33
C SER A 516 23.78 -23.19 30.90
N GLY A 517 22.86 -24.11 30.63
CA GLY A 517 21.45 -24.00 31.03
C GLY A 517 20.78 -25.34 31.42
N GLY A 518 21.28 -26.02 32.46
CA GLY A 518 20.64 -27.21 33.04
C GLY A 518 21.51 -28.47 32.94
N THR A 519 21.36 -29.35 33.94
CA THR A 519 22.17 -30.55 34.23
C THR A 519 22.62 -31.31 32.97
N PRO A 520 23.91 -31.68 32.83
CA PRO A 520 24.42 -32.30 31.62
C PRO A 520 23.87 -33.73 31.50
N ALA A 521 22.86 -33.92 30.66
CA ALA A 521 22.64 -35.21 30.03
C ALA A 521 23.73 -35.38 28.96
N ARG A 522 24.40 -36.53 28.97
CA ARG A 522 25.41 -36.93 27.97
C ARG A 522 24.77 -37.06 26.58
N GLY A 523 24.52 -35.92 25.95
CA GLY A 523 24.08 -35.75 24.57
C GLY A 523 25.06 -34.83 23.85
N THR A 524 25.18 -35.00 22.54
CA THR A 524 26.08 -34.23 21.68
C THR A 524 25.75 -32.74 21.78
N GLU A 525 26.61 -31.95 22.43
CA GLU A 525 26.47 -30.49 22.53
C GLU A 525 26.33 -29.89 21.11
N THR A 526 25.21 -29.22 20.86
CA THR A 526 24.85 -28.64 19.56
C THR A 526 24.21 -27.27 19.79
N VAL A 527 24.57 -26.29 18.96
CA VAL A 527 23.84 -25.02 18.85
C VAL A 527 23.09 -25.07 17.53
N GLN A 528 21.83 -24.67 17.50
CA GLN A 528 21.05 -24.62 16.27
C GLN A 528 20.36 -23.27 16.12
N THR A 529 20.06 -22.90 14.89
CA THR A 529 19.25 -21.70 14.64
C THR A 529 17.84 -21.88 15.20
N ASN A 530 17.27 -20.77 15.67
CA ASN A 530 15.91 -20.72 16.20
C ASN A 530 14.86 -20.44 15.12
N LEU A 531 15.27 -20.41 13.84
CA LEU A 531 14.34 -20.37 12.72
C LEU A 531 13.51 -21.66 12.69
N PRO A 532 12.20 -21.59 12.39
CA PRO A 532 11.37 -22.77 12.22
C PRO A 532 11.86 -23.72 11.11
N ASP A 533 12.57 -23.19 10.11
CA ASP A 533 13.19 -23.93 9.02
C ASP A 533 14.67 -23.50 8.83
N PRO A 534 15.61 -24.29 9.37
CA PRO A 534 17.03 -23.93 9.35
C PRO A 534 17.63 -23.94 7.94
N VAL A 535 17.13 -24.82 7.06
CA VAL A 535 17.61 -25.03 5.70
C VAL A 535 16.49 -24.73 4.71
N ILE A 536 16.80 -24.03 3.62
CA ILE A 536 15.87 -23.89 2.50
C ILE A 536 15.94 -25.18 1.69
N THR A 537 15.05 -26.13 1.98
CA THR A 537 14.70 -27.16 1.01
C THR A 537 13.54 -26.62 0.21
N GLU A 538 13.78 -26.27 -1.06
CA GLU A 538 12.69 -25.97 -2.00
C GLU A 538 11.78 -27.19 -2.22
#